data_AF-A0A950BJ34-F1
#
_entry.id   AF-A0A950BJ34-F1
#
_cell.length_a   1.000
_cell.length_b   1.000
_cell.length_c   1.000
_cell.angle_alpha   90.00
_cell.angle_beta   90.00
_cell.angle_gamma   90.00
#
_symmetry.space_group_name_H-M   'P 1'
#
loop_
_entity.id
_entity.type
_entity.pdbx_description
1 polymer ?
#
loop_
_entity_poly.entity_id
_entity_poly.type
_entity_poly.pdbx_seq_one_letter_code
_entity_poly.pdbx_strand_id
1 'polypeptide(L)'
;ILLAANGTPKPVPPEALAELFRVLKDNVRVVVFNACHSEAQAKAVVRVIDCAVGMSRAIDDDHAIAFAAEFYQALGFGRSVQDAYDLVGRQSSIDRWFAICYSRITLR
;
A
#
# COMPACT_ATOMS: atom_id res chain seq x y z
N ILE A 1 -3.87 6.99 -11.26
CA ILE A 1 -3.43 7.67 -12.51
C ILE A 1 -4.29 8.91 -12.65
N LEU A 2 -3.70 10.08 -12.87
CA LEU A 2 -4.50 11.27 -13.16
C LEU A 2 -4.79 11.31 -14.66
N LEU A 3 -5.95 11.81 -15.05
CA LEU A 3 -6.26 12.03 -16.45
C LEU A 3 -5.88 13.46 -16.81
N ALA A 4 -5.15 13.63 -17.91
CA ALA A 4 -5.03 14.94 -18.53
C ALA A 4 -6.39 15.38 -19.10
N ALA A 5 -6.52 16.65 -19.47
CA ALA A 5 -7.78 17.19 -20.01
C ALA A 5 -8.28 16.45 -21.28
N ASN A 6 -7.38 15.80 -22.00
CA ASN A 6 -7.68 14.97 -23.18
C ASN A 6 -7.91 13.48 -22.84
N GLY A 7 -8.07 13.12 -21.55
CA GLY A 7 -8.31 11.76 -21.10
C GLY A 7 -7.07 10.84 -21.10
N THR A 8 -5.87 11.35 -21.41
CA THR A 8 -4.69 10.49 -21.42
C THR A 8 -4.20 10.17 -20.00
N PRO A 9 -3.73 8.93 -19.76
CA PRO A 9 -3.06 8.56 -18.53
C PRO A 9 -1.85 9.45 -18.25
N LYS A 10 -1.86 10.14 -17.12
CA LYS A 10 -0.70 10.83 -16.57
C LYS A 10 -0.21 10.09 -15.32
N PRO A 11 0.98 9.46 -15.36
CA PRO A 11 1.56 8.84 -14.18
C PRO A 11 1.86 9.92 -13.14
N VAL A 12 1.60 9.59 -11.87
CA VAL A 12 1.94 10.46 -10.76
C VAL A 12 3.35 10.09 -10.29
N PRO A 13 4.32 11.02 -10.27
CA PRO A 13 5.66 10.75 -9.77
C PRO A 13 5.64 10.30 -8.29
N PRO A 14 6.51 9.37 -7.88
CA PRO A 14 6.62 8.95 -6.47
C PRO A 14 6.78 10.13 -5.50
N GLU A 15 7.56 11.13 -5.87
CA GLU A 15 7.84 12.32 -5.07
C GLU A 15 6.60 13.18 -4.88
N ALA A 16 5.73 13.27 -5.89
CA ALA A 16 4.47 14.01 -5.77
C ALA A 16 3.54 13.34 -4.74
N LEU A 17 3.53 12.00 -4.68
CA LEU A 17 2.78 11.27 -3.66
C LEU A 17 3.40 11.44 -2.28
N ALA A 18 4.74 11.41 -2.17
CA ALA A 18 5.41 11.66 -0.90
C ALA A 18 5.08 13.05 -0.36
N GLU A 19 5.10 14.09 -1.20
CA GLU A 19 4.72 15.45 -0.79
C GLU A 19 3.26 15.55 -0.34
N LEU A 20 2.33 14.88 -1.05
CA LEU A 20 0.94 14.80 -0.65
C LEU A 20 0.80 14.16 0.74
N PHE A 21 1.40 12.98 0.94
CA PHE A 21 1.29 12.26 2.20
C PHE A 21 2.04 12.92 3.34
N ARG A 22 3.10 13.69 3.07
CA ARG A 22 3.79 14.53 4.06
C ARG A 22 2.85 15.54 4.71
N VAL A 23 1.90 16.10 3.97
CA VAL A 23 0.87 17.01 4.49
C VAL A 23 -0.16 16.26 5.35
N LEU A 24 -0.39 14.98 5.07
CA LEU A 24 -1.39 14.15 5.75
C LEU A 24 -0.83 13.26 6.86
N LYS A 25 0.48 13.33 7.14
CA LYS A 25 1.20 12.39 7.99
C LYS A 25 0.65 12.27 9.42
N ASP A 26 -0.01 13.31 9.92
CA ASP A 26 -0.57 13.32 11.27
C ASP A 26 -1.89 12.54 11.37
N ASN A 27 -2.53 12.24 10.22
CA ASN A 27 -3.81 11.53 10.13
C ASN A 27 -3.72 10.20 9.36
N VAL A 28 -2.68 10.00 8.56
CA VAL A 28 -2.46 8.79 7.75
C VAL A 28 -1.25 8.04 8.29
N ARG A 29 -1.48 6.79 8.69
CA ARG A 29 -0.40 5.91 9.20
C ARG A 29 0.00 4.81 8.24
N VAL A 30 -0.90 4.42 7.35
CA VAL A 30 -0.69 3.30 6.41
C VAL A 30 -1.23 3.71 5.05
N VAL A 31 -0.43 3.48 4.01
CA VAL A 31 -0.86 3.64 2.61
C VAL A 31 -0.77 2.29 1.91
N VAL A 32 -1.87 1.84 1.31
CA VAL A 32 -1.93 0.60 0.53
C VAL A 32 -2.10 0.95 -0.95
N PHE A 33 -1.12 0.61 -1.77
CA PHE A 33 -1.18 0.77 -3.22
C PHE A 33 -1.80 -0.46 -3.87
N ASN A 34 -3.11 -0.41 -4.10
CA ASN A 34 -3.80 -1.38 -4.96
C ASN A 34 -3.53 -1.07 -6.46
N ALA A 35 -2.27 -1.19 -6.87
CA ALA A 35 -1.83 -0.89 -8.22
C ALA A 35 -0.58 -1.70 -8.58
N CYS A 36 -0.59 -2.25 -9.80
CA CYS A 36 0.56 -2.94 -10.39
C CYS A 36 1.80 -2.04 -10.41
N HIS A 37 2.98 -2.62 -10.14
CA HIS A 37 4.28 -1.92 -10.21
C HIS A 37 4.37 -0.64 -9.34
N SER A 38 3.76 -0.65 -8.16
CA SER A 38 3.71 0.48 -7.21
C SER A 38 4.90 0.57 -6.24
N GLU A 39 5.93 -0.26 -6.42
CA GLU A 39 7.09 -0.32 -5.53
C GLU A 39 7.80 1.03 -5.35
N ALA A 40 8.02 1.78 -6.44
CA ALA A 40 8.70 3.07 -6.38
C ALA A 40 7.90 4.10 -5.55
N GLN A 41 6.58 4.09 -5.67
CA GLN A 41 5.66 4.93 -4.92
C GLN A 41 5.65 4.55 -3.44
N ALA A 42 5.59 3.26 -3.12
CA ALA A 42 5.65 2.78 -1.73
C ALA A 42 6.96 3.18 -1.04
N LYS A 43 8.11 3.03 -1.72
CA LYS A 43 9.43 3.46 -1.22
C LYS A 43 9.55 4.97 -1.03
N ALA A 44 8.81 5.77 -1.77
CA ALA A 44 8.80 7.22 -1.59
C ALA A 44 7.91 7.62 -0.41
N VAL A 45 6.70 7.06 -0.31
CA VAL A 45 5.72 7.39 0.73
C VAL A 45 6.16 6.96 2.11
N VAL A 46 6.81 5.80 2.24
CA VAL A 46 7.27 5.32 3.56
C VAL A 46 8.36 6.20 4.19
N ARG A 47 8.96 7.12 3.43
CA ARG A 47 9.89 8.12 3.99
C ARG A 47 9.18 9.14 4.89
N VAL A 48 7.86 9.27 4.75
CA VAL A 48 7.04 10.26 5.45
C VAL A 48 5.81 9.68 6.16
N ILE A 49 5.48 8.40 5.92
CA ILE A 49 4.37 7.65 6.54
C ILE A 49 4.92 6.39 7.22
N ASP A 50 4.34 6.00 8.36
CA ASP A 50 4.81 4.88 9.19
C ASP A 50 4.90 3.54 8.41
N CYS A 51 3.95 3.26 7.52
CA CYS A 51 3.98 2.08 6.66
C CYS A 51 3.38 2.31 5.27
N ALA A 52 3.96 1.65 4.26
CA ALA A 52 3.40 1.55 2.91
C ALA A 52 3.43 0.10 2.40
N VAL A 53 2.31 -0.34 1.82
CA VAL A 53 2.18 -1.63 1.14
C VAL A 53 2.09 -1.38 -0.37
N GLY A 54 2.92 -2.06 -1.15
CA GLY A 54 2.94 -1.92 -2.61
C GLY A 54 3.30 -3.21 -3.33
N MET A 55 3.49 -3.09 -4.64
CA MET A 55 3.60 -4.23 -5.56
C MET A 55 4.80 -4.07 -6.48
N SER A 56 5.66 -5.09 -6.59
CA SER A 56 6.81 -5.07 -7.51
C SER A 56 6.44 -5.48 -8.93
N ARG A 57 5.38 -6.29 -9.08
CA ARG A 57 4.90 -6.83 -10.35
C ARG A 57 3.39 -6.66 -10.53
N ALA A 58 2.88 -7.00 -11.71
CA ALA A 58 1.45 -7.04 -11.98
C ALA A 58 0.73 -8.07 -11.09
N ILE A 59 -0.54 -7.80 -10.81
CA ILE A 59 -1.46 -8.68 -10.10
C ILE A 59 -2.79 -8.75 -10.84
N ASP A 60 -3.44 -9.90 -10.75
CA ASP A 60 -4.80 -10.08 -11.25
C ASP A 60 -5.80 -9.62 -10.19
N ASP A 61 -6.95 -9.11 -10.63
CA ASP A 61 -7.96 -8.51 -9.75
C ASP A 61 -8.39 -9.45 -8.61
N ASP A 62 -8.60 -10.74 -8.88
CA ASP A 62 -9.00 -11.72 -7.85
C ASP A 62 -7.99 -11.82 -6.71
N HIS A 63 -6.69 -11.79 -7.03
CA HIS A 63 -5.63 -11.83 -6.02
C HIS A 63 -5.54 -10.51 -5.25
N ALA A 64 -5.79 -9.38 -5.92
CA ALA A 64 -5.81 -8.08 -5.27
C ALA A 64 -7.01 -7.93 -4.31
N ILE A 65 -8.18 -8.44 -4.71
CA ILE A 65 -9.41 -8.49 -3.90
C ILE A 65 -9.18 -9.38 -2.67
N ALA A 66 -8.66 -10.59 -2.86
CA ALA A 66 -8.37 -11.51 -1.77
C ALA A 66 -7.38 -10.90 -0.77
N PHE A 67 -6.29 -10.30 -1.27
CA PHE A 67 -5.33 -9.59 -0.43
C PHE A 67 -5.99 -8.50 0.40
N ALA A 68 -6.77 -7.62 -0.23
CA ALA A 68 -7.44 -6.52 0.46
C ALA A 68 -8.42 -7.04 1.52
N ALA A 69 -9.22 -8.06 1.19
CA ALA A 69 -10.20 -8.64 2.10
C ALA A 69 -9.55 -9.18 3.37
N GLU A 70 -8.51 -10.02 3.24
CA GLU A 70 -7.81 -10.59 4.39
C GLU A 70 -7.04 -9.54 5.19
N PHE A 71 -6.35 -8.62 4.50
CA PHE A 71 -5.58 -7.56 5.14
C PHE A 71 -6.47 -6.64 5.99
N TYR A 72 -7.56 -6.11 5.40
CA TYR A 72 -8.48 -5.25 6.13
C TYR A 72 -9.25 -6.01 7.22
N GLN A 73 -9.57 -7.30 7.02
CA GLN A 73 -10.16 -8.13 8.05
C GLN A 73 -9.22 -8.29 9.27
N ALA A 74 -7.94 -8.59 9.05
CA ALA A 74 -6.97 -8.71 10.13
C ALA A 74 -6.79 -7.41 10.91
N LEU A 75 -6.75 -6.26 10.21
CA LEU A 75 -6.75 -4.94 10.83
C LEU A 75 -8.02 -4.70 11.67
N GLY A 76 -9.20 -5.08 11.16
CA GLY A 76 -10.47 -4.99 11.89
C GLY A 76 -10.49 -5.85 13.16
N PHE A 77 -9.73 -6.94 13.20
CA PHE A 77 -9.50 -7.76 14.41
C PHE A 77 -8.41 -7.21 15.34
N GLY A 78 -7.96 -5.97 15.13
CA GLY A 78 -6.97 -5.30 15.98
C GLY A 78 -5.54 -5.86 15.82
N ARG A 79 -5.26 -6.59 14.74
CA ARG A 79 -3.88 -7.01 14.44
C ARG A 79 -3.04 -5.80 14.06
N SER A 80 -1.72 -5.91 14.30
CA SER A 80 -0.80 -4.90 13.77
C SER A 80 -0.75 -4.99 12.25
N VAL A 81 -0.34 -3.91 11.59
CA VAL A 81 -0.18 -3.83 10.12
C VAL A 81 0.76 -4.92 9.61
N GLN A 82 1.85 -5.17 10.34
CA GLN A 82 2.80 -6.23 10.00
C GLN A 82 2.15 -7.61 10.14
N ASP A 83 1.45 -7.89 11.25
CA ASP A 83 0.80 -9.18 11.44
C ASP A 83 -0.32 -9.40 10.40
N ALA A 84 -1.06 -8.34 10.05
CA ALA A 84 -2.08 -8.38 8.99
C ALA A 84 -1.45 -8.76 7.65
N TYR A 85 -0.34 -8.12 7.27
CA TYR A 85 0.40 -8.46 6.05
C TYR A 85 0.95 -9.90 6.06
N ASP A 86 1.57 -10.32 7.17
CA ASP A 86 2.16 -11.65 7.32
C ASP A 86 1.11 -12.78 7.32
N LEU A 87 -0.13 -12.49 7.70
CA LEU A 87 -1.24 -13.44 7.61
C LEU A 87 -1.61 -13.69 6.15
N VAL A 88 -1.78 -12.63 5.35
CA VAL A 88 -2.08 -12.80 3.91
C VAL A 88 -0.93 -13.54 3.21
N GLY A 89 0.32 -13.20 3.57
CA GLY A 89 1.54 -13.80 3.03
C GLY A 89 1.69 -15.31 3.18
N ARG A 90 0.97 -15.91 4.13
CA ARG A 90 1.00 -17.35 4.38
C ARG A 90 -0.09 -18.12 3.63
N GLN A 91 -1.10 -17.45 3.09
CA GLN A 91 -2.25 -18.09 2.45
C GLN A 91 -2.21 -18.04 0.91
N SER A 92 -1.44 -17.14 0.29
CA SER A 92 -1.46 -16.87 -1.16
C SER A 92 -0.06 -16.64 -1.74
N SER A 93 0.12 -16.85 -3.06
CA SER A 93 1.39 -16.66 -3.80
C SER A 93 1.92 -15.20 -3.78
N ILE A 94 2.43 -14.76 -2.62
CA ILE A 94 2.68 -13.36 -2.27
C ILE A 94 4.03 -12.79 -2.70
N ASP A 95 4.84 -13.49 -3.49
CA ASP A 95 6.10 -12.92 -4.01
C ASP A 95 5.91 -11.71 -4.95
N ARG A 96 4.71 -11.09 -5.00
CA ARG A 96 4.37 -9.85 -5.71
C ARG A 96 4.21 -8.64 -4.80
N TRP A 97 3.77 -8.87 -3.55
CA TRP A 97 3.47 -7.81 -2.60
C TRP A 97 4.69 -7.57 -1.71
N PHE A 98 4.82 -6.34 -1.24
CA PHE A 98 5.80 -5.97 -0.23
C PHE A 98 5.23 -4.91 0.69
N ALA A 99 5.51 -5.04 1.98
CA ALA A 99 5.23 -4.04 2.99
C ALA A 99 6.54 -3.47 3.53
N ILE A 100 6.67 -2.14 3.52
CA ILE A 100 7.71 -1.43 4.26
C ILE A 100 7.01 -0.79 5.46
N CYS A 101 7.20 -1.35 6.65
CA CYS A 101 6.77 -0.74 7.89
C CYS A 101 7.99 -0.52 8.79
N TYR A 102 8.14 0.69 9.36
CA TYR A 102 9.25 0.97 10.28
C TYR A 102 8.94 0.59 11.75
N SER A 103 7.68 0.25 12.06
CA SER A 103 7.28 -0.25 13.38
C SER A 103 6.02 -1.13 13.30
N ARG A 104 5.74 -1.93 14.35
CA ARG A 104 4.46 -2.64 14.49
C ARG A 104 3.37 -1.65 14.88
N ILE A 105 2.66 -1.17 13.87
CA ILE A 105 1.56 -0.22 14.02
C ILE A 105 0.27 -1.00 14.26
N THR A 106 -0.49 -0.68 15.30
CA THR A 106 -1.89 -1.07 15.43
C THR A 106 -2.75 0.15 15.20
N LEU A 107 -3.73 0.04 14.30
CA LEU A 107 -4.70 1.09 14.03
C LEU A 107 -5.76 1.04 15.16
N ARG A 108 -6.03 2.18 15.79
CA ARG A 108 -7.05 2.34 16.82
C ARG A 108 -8.19 3.18 16.27
#